data_AF-M5PD14-F1
#
_entry.id   AF-M5PD14-F1
#
_cell.length_a   1.000
_cell.length_b   1.000
_cell.length_c   1.000
_cell.angle_alpha   90.00
_cell.angle_beta   90.00
_cell.angle_gamma   90.00
#
_symmetry.space_group_name_H-M   'P 1'
#
loop_
_entity.id
_entity.type
_entity.pdbx_description
1 polymer ?
#
loop_
_entity_poly.entity_id
_entity_poly.type
_entity_poly.pdbx_seq_one_letter_code
_entity_poly.pdbx_strand_id
1 'polypeptide(L)'
;MKPVFSETAPTEDEKTIEFLQLDDNNPIKWEYTSAVGDRVLIAVRSSNLGDEYLSAIGKKVMYLRNDLEEEEEAGLETFDTILLGDLPKMVFDSDRYIERLTPYLSPNGSFVLWTFIKDLNLDHLLNLVIKSYHLGLRVKVHRGNKWLGLKLEHSKDTAVNDISEAIRYVIDALNLHDKKQIQPYEKQISALLSEVMALKKELVDSYKKEEKLLQQQKKMDKQTKYLEKRYQALSSSKLGRLTLFYWKFRKRRGNR
;
A
#
# COMPACT_ATOMS: atom_id res chain seq x y z
N MET A 1 -52.24 34.91 -14.21
CA MET A 1 -51.65 34.10 -13.13
C MET A 1 -50.27 33.65 -13.57
N LYS A 2 -49.30 33.69 -12.66
CA LYS A 2 -47.84 33.66 -12.89
C LYS A 2 -47.37 32.35 -13.55
N PRO A 3 -46.29 32.37 -14.36
CA PRO A 3 -45.62 31.16 -14.78
C PRO A 3 -45.01 30.46 -13.57
N VAL A 4 -45.17 29.15 -13.54
CA VAL A 4 -44.57 28.22 -12.56
C VAL A 4 -43.06 28.29 -12.75
N PHE A 5 -42.33 28.57 -11.67
CA PHE A 5 -40.87 28.60 -11.67
C PHE A 5 -40.34 27.24 -12.14
N SER A 6 -39.49 27.26 -13.16
CA SER A 6 -38.61 26.13 -13.46
C SER A 6 -37.64 25.98 -12.29
N GLU A 7 -37.61 24.80 -11.67
CA GLU A 7 -36.49 24.38 -10.84
C GLU A 7 -35.24 24.36 -11.74
N THR A 8 -34.47 25.44 -11.67
CA THR A 8 -33.13 25.49 -12.27
C THR A 8 -32.28 24.47 -11.54
N ALA A 9 -31.76 23.48 -12.28
CA ALA A 9 -30.79 22.54 -11.75
C ALA A 9 -29.63 23.32 -11.09
N PRO A 10 -29.21 22.96 -9.87
CA PRO A 10 -28.19 23.72 -9.16
C PRO A 10 -26.89 23.74 -9.95
N THR A 11 -26.25 24.90 -9.98
CA THR A 11 -24.96 25.14 -10.64
C THR A 11 -23.86 24.31 -9.96
N GLU A 12 -22.76 24.01 -10.68
CA GLU A 12 -21.64 23.22 -10.13
C GLU A 12 -21.06 23.82 -8.83
N ASP A 13 -21.07 25.15 -8.72
CA ASP A 13 -20.66 25.87 -7.51
C ASP A 13 -21.63 25.64 -6.33
N GLU A 14 -22.95 25.62 -6.57
CA GLU A 14 -23.96 25.41 -5.53
C GLU A 14 -23.88 24.01 -4.92
N LYS A 15 -23.67 22.98 -5.74
CA LYS A 15 -23.55 21.59 -5.25
C LYS A 15 -22.24 21.35 -4.49
N THR A 16 -21.16 22.00 -4.91
CA THR A 16 -19.88 21.98 -4.19
C THR A 16 -20.01 22.64 -2.81
N ILE A 17 -20.72 23.77 -2.74
CA ILE A 17 -21.03 24.46 -1.48
C ILE A 17 -21.91 23.57 -0.60
N GLU A 18 -22.94 22.94 -1.16
CA GLU A 18 -23.81 22.01 -0.43
C GLU A 18 -23.03 20.82 0.16
N PHE A 19 -22.10 20.24 -0.60
CA PHE A 19 -21.23 19.17 -0.10
C PHE A 19 -20.34 19.64 1.06
N LEU A 20 -19.74 20.83 0.96
CA LEU A 20 -18.90 21.39 2.02
C LEU A 20 -19.68 21.78 3.28
N GLN A 21 -20.98 22.06 3.14
CA GLN A 21 -21.89 22.34 4.26
C GLN A 21 -22.36 21.09 5.01
N LEU A 22 -22.07 19.88 4.51
CA LEU A 22 -22.32 18.66 5.27
C LEU A 22 -21.65 18.73 6.65
N ASP A 23 -22.26 18.09 7.64
CA ASP A 23 -21.71 17.98 9.00
C ASP A 23 -20.28 17.42 8.97
N ASP A 24 -19.36 17.96 9.76
CA ASP A 24 -17.95 17.50 9.81
C ASP A 24 -17.81 16.04 10.27
N ASN A 25 -18.81 15.55 10.99
CA ASN A 25 -18.95 14.17 11.40
C ASN A 25 -19.74 13.32 10.37
N ASN A 26 -19.92 13.80 9.13
CA ASN A 26 -20.47 13.00 8.04
C ASN A 26 -19.37 12.10 7.42
N PRO A 27 -19.55 10.76 7.38
CA PRO A 27 -18.54 9.85 6.85
C PRO A 27 -18.24 10.08 5.37
N ILE A 28 -19.24 10.46 4.58
CA ILE A 28 -19.10 10.76 3.15
C ILE A 28 -18.26 12.03 3.00
N LYS A 29 -18.52 13.07 3.79
CA LYS A 29 -17.69 14.28 3.78
C LYS A 29 -16.23 13.94 4.07
N TRP A 30 -15.99 13.17 5.12
CA TRP A 30 -14.64 12.73 5.50
C TRP A 30 -13.96 11.90 4.40
N GLU A 31 -14.66 10.95 3.78
CA GLU A 31 -14.12 10.11 2.71
C GLU A 31 -13.56 10.94 1.55
N TYR A 32 -14.38 11.81 0.96
CA TYR A 32 -14.01 12.57 -0.23
C TYR A 32 -12.99 13.68 0.09
N THR A 33 -13.05 14.27 1.29
CA THR A 33 -12.04 15.26 1.73
C THR A 33 -10.71 14.61 2.13
N SER A 34 -10.69 13.31 2.40
CA SER A 34 -9.46 12.54 2.66
C SER A 34 -8.70 12.13 1.39
N ALA A 35 -9.29 12.34 0.21
CA ALA A 35 -8.67 12.05 -1.08
C ALA A 35 -7.44 12.94 -1.33
N VAL A 36 -6.32 12.29 -1.64
CA VAL A 36 -5.02 12.91 -1.88
C VAL A 36 -4.59 12.70 -3.34
N GLY A 37 -3.71 13.57 -3.83
CA GLY A 37 -3.23 13.55 -5.22
C GLY A 37 -4.32 13.95 -6.21
N ASP A 38 -4.08 13.71 -7.50
CA ASP A 38 -4.92 14.24 -8.57
C ASP A 38 -5.80 13.16 -9.19
N ARG A 39 -5.35 11.90 -9.19
CA ARG A 39 -6.06 10.77 -9.79
C ARG A 39 -6.83 10.00 -8.74
N VAL A 40 -8.16 10.01 -8.83
CA VAL A 40 -9.04 9.33 -7.89
C VAL A 40 -9.84 8.24 -8.61
N LEU A 41 -9.81 7.02 -8.08
CA LEU A 41 -10.70 5.94 -8.48
C LEU A 41 -11.84 5.82 -7.47
N ILE A 42 -13.08 5.82 -7.94
CA ILE A 42 -14.25 5.49 -7.13
C ILE A 42 -14.63 4.05 -7.44
N ALA A 43 -14.24 3.14 -6.55
CA ALA A 43 -14.51 1.71 -6.71
C ALA A 43 -15.87 1.31 -6.13
N VAL A 44 -16.27 1.97 -5.04
CA VAL A 44 -17.62 1.84 -4.48
C VAL A 44 -18.15 3.25 -4.25
N ARG A 45 -19.27 3.59 -4.91
CA ARG A 45 -19.80 4.95 -4.88
C ARG A 45 -20.58 5.22 -3.60
N SER A 46 -20.18 6.26 -2.87
CA SER A 46 -20.87 6.74 -1.67
C SER A 46 -21.87 7.86 -1.95
N SER A 47 -21.57 8.81 -2.84
CA SER A 47 -22.43 9.98 -3.08
C SER A 47 -22.18 10.68 -4.41
N ASN A 48 -23.25 11.04 -5.12
CA ASN A 48 -23.15 11.88 -6.33
C ASN A 48 -22.58 13.27 -6.02
N LEU A 49 -22.94 13.86 -4.86
CA LEU A 49 -22.47 15.19 -4.46
C LEU A 49 -20.95 15.19 -4.17
N GLY A 50 -20.41 14.09 -3.67
CA GLY A 50 -18.97 13.96 -3.44
C GLY A 50 -18.18 13.87 -4.74
N ASP A 51 -18.72 13.18 -5.74
CA ASP A 51 -18.10 13.03 -7.05
C ASP A 51 -17.98 14.39 -7.77
N GLU A 52 -19.05 15.19 -7.68
CA GLU A 52 -19.10 16.56 -8.20
C GLU A 52 -18.09 17.45 -7.47
N TYR A 53 -18.00 17.34 -6.13
CA TYR A 53 -16.98 18.05 -5.35
C TYR A 53 -15.56 17.73 -5.82
N LEU A 54 -15.21 16.45 -6.02
CA LEU A 54 -13.87 16.07 -6.49
C LEU A 54 -13.56 16.65 -7.86
N SER A 55 -14.54 16.63 -8.76
CA SER A 55 -14.40 17.21 -10.11
C SER A 55 -14.21 18.73 -10.03
N ALA A 56 -14.97 19.42 -9.17
CA ALA A 56 -14.89 20.86 -8.97
C ALA A 56 -13.53 21.30 -8.40
N ILE A 57 -12.91 20.51 -7.52
CA ILE A 57 -11.55 20.78 -7.01
C ILE A 57 -10.43 20.32 -7.97
N GLY A 58 -10.79 19.95 -9.21
CA GLY A 58 -9.84 19.62 -10.28
C GLY A 58 -9.26 18.21 -10.24
N LYS A 59 -9.88 17.26 -9.52
CA LYS A 59 -9.42 15.86 -9.48
C LYS A 59 -9.85 15.12 -10.75
N LYS A 60 -8.98 14.27 -11.28
CA LYS A 60 -9.32 13.33 -12.36
C LYS A 60 -10.00 12.09 -11.76
N VAL A 61 -11.32 12.12 -11.73
CA VAL A 61 -12.15 11.03 -11.18
C VAL A 61 -12.39 9.96 -12.26
N MET A 62 -12.15 8.70 -11.91
CA MET A 62 -12.53 7.54 -12.70
C MET A 62 -13.38 6.60 -11.84
N TYR A 63 -14.23 5.81 -12.50
CA TYR A 63 -15.12 4.89 -11.84
C TYR A 63 -14.75 3.48 -12.21
N LEU A 64 -14.68 2.59 -11.22
CA LEU A 64 -14.50 1.18 -11.51
C LEU A 64 -15.76 0.66 -12.22
N ARG A 65 -15.60 0.20 -13.47
CA ARG A 65 -16.66 -0.53 -14.17
C ARG A 65 -16.74 -1.94 -13.56
N ASN A 66 -17.93 -2.53 -13.55
CA ASN A 66 -18.23 -3.77 -12.80
C ASN A 66 -17.31 -4.96 -13.13
N ASP A 67 -16.58 -4.92 -14.25
CA ASP A 67 -15.69 -5.99 -14.68
C ASP A 67 -14.24 -5.50 -14.74
N LEU A 68 -13.50 -5.75 -13.66
CA LEU A 68 -12.03 -5.65 -13.60
C LEU A 68 -11.34 -6.57 -14.63
N GLU A 69 -12.09 -7.45 -15.31
CA GLU A 69 -11.59 -8.43 -16.30
C GLU A 69 -11.32 -7.80 -17.68
N GLU A 70 -11.87 -6.62 -18.00
CA GLU A 70 -11.62 -5.95 -19.30
C GLU A 70 -10.38 -5.04 -19.29
N GLU A 71 -9.68 -4.90 -18.16
CA GLU A 71 -8.56 -3.95 -18.00
C GLU A 71 -7.16 -4.54 -18.23
N GLU A 72 -7.02 -5.82 -18.62
CA GLU A 72 -5.72 -6.39 -19.06
C GLU A 72 -5.13 -5.66 -20.28
N GLU A 73 -5.92 -4.89 -21.03
CA GLU A 73 -5.47 -4.13 -22.22
C GLU A 73 -5.24 -2.63 -22.00
N ALA A 74 -5.62 -2.07 -20.83
CA ALA A 74 -5.36 -0.67 -20.51
C ALA A 74 -4.13 -0.58 -19.60
N GLY A 75 -2.98 -0.17 -20.15
CA GLY A 75 -1.72 -0.10 -19.40
C GLY A 75 -1.90 0.46 -17.99
N LEU A 76 -1.55 -0.34 -16.97
CA LEU A 76 -1.77 -0.14 -15.53
C LEU A 76 -1.76 1.34 -15.11
N GLU A 77 -2.92 1.99 -15.22
CA GLU A 77 -3.10 3.34 -14.72
C GLU A 77 -3.16 3.25 -13.20
N THR A 78 -2.25 3.95 -12.51
CA THR A 78 -2.24 4.01 -11.05
C THR A 78 -2.97 5.25 -10.55
N PHE A 79 -3.55 5.14 -9.35
CA PHE A 79 -4.35 6.17 -8.70
C PHE A 79 -3.73 6.63 -7.39
N ASP A 80 -3.88 7.92 -7.09
CA ASP A 80 -3.41 8.51 -5.84
C ASP A 80 -4.36 8.21 -4.69
N THR A 81 -5.67 8.12 -4.97
CA THR A 81 -6.67 7.70 -3.98
C THR A 81 -7.68 6.76 -4.61
N ILE A 82 -8.00 5.69 -3.90
CA ILE A 82 -9.10 4.78 -4.23
C ILE A 82 -10.17 4.88 -3.13
N LEU A 83 -11.36 5.35 -3.49
CA LEU A 83 -12.52 5.49 -2.62
C LEU A 83 -13.39 4.23 -2.67
N LEU A 84 -13.74 3.73 -1.48
CA LEU A 84 -14.37 2.43 -1.29
C LEU A 84 -15.67 2.50 -0.46
N GLY A 85 -16.11 3.69 -0.06
CA GLY A 85 -17.38 3.90 0.65
C GLY A 85 -17.58 2.99 1.85
N ASP A 86 -18.83 2.53 2.03
CA ASP A 86 -19.22 1.55 3.05
C ASP A 86 -18.88 0.12 2.62
N LEU A 87 -17.61 -0.12 2.25
CA LEU A 87 -17.12 -1.40 1.74
C LEU A 87 -17.49 -2.60 2.62
N PRO A 88 -17.30 -2.57 3.97
CA PRO A 88 -17.59 -3.72 4.82
C PRO A 88 -19.06 -4.15 4.78
N LYS A 89 -19.96 -3.23 4.46
CA LYS A 89 -21.39 -3.48 4.31
C LYS A 89 -21.76 -3.91 2.90
N MET A 90 -21.12 -3.33 1.88
CA MET A 90 -21.48 -3.51 0.48
C MET A 90 -20.80 -4.72 -0.18
N VAL A 91 -19.63 -5.14 0.31
CA VAL A 91 -18.82 -6.19 -0.29
C VAL A 91 -18.49 -7.25 0.75
N PHE A 92 -19.04 -8.46 0.54
CA PHE A 92 -18.87 -9.60 1.45
C PHE A 92 -17.39 -9.95 1.70
N ASP A 93 -16.59 -10.05 0.63
CA ASP A 93 -15.15 -10.30 0.68
C ASP A 93 -14.35 -8.99 0.52
N SER A 94 -14.54 -8.05 1.44
CA SER A 94 -13.90 -6.73 1.42
C SER A 94 -12.36 -6.80 1.34
N ASP A 95 -11.76 -7.79 1.98
CA ASP A 95 -10.32 -8.02 2.02
C ASP A 95 -9.75 -8.45 0.66
N ARG A 96 -10.42 -9.39 -0.02
CA ARG A 96 -10.08 -9.82 -1.39
C ARG A 96 -10.29 -8.69 -2.39
N TYR A 97 -11.28 -7.83 -2.14
CA TYR A 97 -11.54 -6.67 -2.98
C TYR A 97 -10.39 -5.66 -2.93
N ILE A 98 -9.87 -5.36 -1.73
CA ILE A 98 -8.68 -4.50 -1.58
C ILE A 98 -7.44 -5.14 -2.21
N GLU A 99 -7.24 -6.45 -2.04
CA GLU A 99 -6.13 -7.16 -2.70
C GLU A 99 -6.16 -7.02 -4.22
N ARG A 100 -7.35 -7.09 -4.84
CA ARG A 100 -7.52 -6.88 -6.29
C ARG A 100 -7.24 -5.45 -6.73
N LEU A 101 -7.55 -4.46 -5.89
CA LEU A 101 -7.34 -3.05 -6.22
C LEU A 101 -5.92 -2.55 -5.93
N THR A 102 -5.16 -3.28 -5.13
CA THR A 102 -3.79 -2.91 -4.72
C THR A 102 -2.85 -2.62 -5.90
N PRO A 103 -2.84 -3.38 -7.02
CA PRO A 103 -2.00 -3.08 -8.18
C PRO A 103 -2.27 -1.72 -8.85
N TYR A 104 -3.48 -1.19 -8.70
CA TYR A 104 -3.88 0.12 -9.24
C TYR A 104 -3.54 1.27 -8.29
N LEU A 105 -3.06 0.99 -7.07
CA LEU A 105 -2.67 2.03 -6.14
C LEU A 105 -1.26 2.55 -6.49
N SER A 106 -1.11 3.87 -6.54
CA SER A 106 0.20 4.50 -6.70
C SER A 106 1.09 4.27 -5.46
N PRO A 107 2.43 4.40 -5.56
CA PRO A 107 3.34 4.14 -4.44
C PRO A 107 3.13 4.99 -3.18
N ASN A 108 2.55 6.18 -3.31
CA ASN A 108 2.15 7.04 -2.18
C ASN A 108 0.63 7.14 -2.05
N GLY A 109 -0.10 6.26 -2.72
CA GLY A 109 -1.54 6.29 -2.78
C GLY A 109 -2.19 5.84 -1.48
N SER A 110 -3.49 6.10 -1.38
CA SER A 110 -4.29 5.65 -0.25
C SER A 110 -5.63 5.04 -0.64
N PHE A 111 -6.03 4.01 0.08
CA PHE A 111 -7.43 3.58 0.13
C PHE A 111 -8.15 4.35 1.23
N VAL A 112 -9.38 4.77 0.96
CA VAL A 112 -10.24 5.43 1.95
C VAL A 112 -11.59 4.73 1.97
N LEU A 113 -11.99 4.28 3.14
CA LEU A 113 -13.26 3.58 3.36
C LEU A 113 -13.81 3.91 4.73
N TRP A 114 -15.11 3.73 4.91
CA TRP A 114 -15.77 3.96 6.19
C TRP A 114 -16.85 2.91 6.42
N THR A 115 -17.42 2.86 7.61
CA THR A 115 -18.59 2.01 7.89
C THR A 115 -19.31 2.48 9.16
N PHE A 116 -20.62 2.25 9.26
CA PHE A 116 -21.38 2.59 10.47
C PHE A 116 -21.11 1.58 11.59
N ILE A 117 -20.85 2.07 12.81
CA ILE A 117 -20.57 1.22 13.98
C ILE A 117 -21.71 0.24 14.26
N LYS A 118 -22.96 0.66 14.03
CA LYS A 118 -24.15 -0.18 14.22
C LYS A 118 -24.25 -1.36 13.26
N ASP A 119 -23.64 -1.26 12.08
CA ASP A 119 -23.70 -2.25 11.00
C ASP A 119 -22.39 -3.07 10.95
N LEU A 120 -21.48 -2.84 11.91
CA LEU A 120 -20.12 -3.37 11.91
C LEU A 120 -20.08 -4.85 12.27
N ASN A 121 -19.53 -5.67 11.37
CA ASN A 121 -19.01 -6.98 11.72
C ASN A 121 -17.53 -6.86 12.13
N LEU A 122 -17.24 -7.07 13.41
CA LEU A 122 -15.89 -6.96 13.96
C LEU A 122 -14.92 -7.96 13.33
N ASP A 123 -15.36 -9.18 13.01
CA ASP A 123 -14.53 -10.20 12.35
C ASP A 123 -14.05 -9.70 10.99
N HIS A 124 -14.97 -9.17 10.20
CA HIS A 124 -14.67 -8.68 8.85
C HIS A 124 -13.76 -7.45 8.91
N LEU A 125 -14.00 -6.54 9.85
CA LEU A 125 -13.16 -5.36 10.04
C LEU A 125 -11.74 -5.76 10.45
N LEU A 126 -11.58 -6.68 11.41
CA LEU A 126 -10.25 -7.12 11.86
C LEU A 126 -9.51 -7.87 10.75
N ASN A 127 -10.20 -8.75 10.01
CA ASN A 127 -9.62 -9.44 8.86
C ASN A 127 -9.15 -8.45 7.78
N LEU A 128 -9.93 -7.40 7.52
CA LEU A 128 -9.56 -6.33 6.60
C LEU A 128 -8.28 -5.62 7.05
N VAL A 129 -8.19 -5.27 8.34
CA VAL A 129 -6.99 -4.63 8.92
C VAL A 129 -5.78 -5.56 8.77
N ILE A 130 -5.92 -6.83 9.12
CA ILE A 130 -4.84 -7.84 9.04
C ILE A 130 -4.38 -8.03 7.59
N LYS A 131 -5.31 -8.22 6.65
CA LYS A 131 -5.00 -8.38 5.23
C LYS A 131 -4.33 -7.14 4.65
N SER A 132 -4.76 -5.94 5.03
CA SER A 132 -4.14 -4.68 4.62
C SER A 132 -2.65 -4.65 4.99
N TYR A 133 -2.31 -5.12 6.20
CA TYR A 133 -0.92 -5.23 6.62
C TYR A 133 -0.12 -6.29 5.85
N HIS A 134 -0.72 -7.44 5.53
CA HIS A 134 -0.07 -8.42 4.65
C HIS A 134 0.22 -7.86 3.25
N LEU A 135 -0.58 -6.92 2.77
CA LEU A 135 -0.36 -6.19 1.52
C LEU A 135 0.65 -5.04 1.65
N GLY A 136 1.28 -4.85 2.82
CA GLY A 136 2.25 -3.77 3.07
C GLY A 136 1.61 -2.40 3.29
N LEU A 137 0.32 -2.35 3.62
CA LEU A 137 -0.40 -1.12 3.92
C LEU A 137 -0.45 -0.87 5.43
N ARG A 138 -0.20 0.37 5.83
CA ARG A 138 -0.47 0.88 7.17
C ARG A 138 -1.93 1.30 7.27
N VAL A 139 -2.57 0.95 8.39
CA VAL A 139 -3.96 1.32 8.66
C VAL A 139 -4.05 2.49 9.64
N LYS A 140 -4.64 3.60 9.21
CA LYS A 140 -5.02 4.72 10.08
C LYS A 140 -6.52 4.69 10.35
N VAL A 141 -6.87 4.60 11.62
CA VAL A 141 -8.26 4.51 12.08
C VAL A 141 -8.74 5.90 12.46
N HIS A 142 -9.91 6.29 11.96
CA HIS A 142 -10.59 7.55 12.26
C HIS A 142 -11.95 7.25 12.87
N ARG A 143 -12.32 7.96 13.93
CA ARG A 143 -13.59 7.76 14.64
C ARG A 143 -14.50 8.96 14.41
N GLY A 144 -15.69 8.70 13.86
CA GLY A 144 -16.83 9.60 13.97
C GLY A 144 -17.77 9.17 15.10
N ASN A 145 -18.81 9.96 15.36
CA ASN A 145 -19.77 9.72 16.46
C ASN A 145 -20.49 8.37 16.33
N LYS A 146 -20.75 7.92 15.09
CA LYS A 146 -21.53 6.69 14.79
C LYS A 146 -20.91 5.83 13.69
N TRP A 147 -19.69 6.14 13.26
CA TRP A 147 -19.02 5.49 12.14
C TRP A 147 -17.51 5.43 12.39
N LEU A 148 -16.86 4.52 11.68
CA LEU A 148 -15.42 4.30 11.71
C LEU A 148 -14.88 4.47 10.29
N GLY A 149 -13.81 5.24 10.14
CA GLY A 149 -13.07 5.41 8.89
C GLY A 149 -11.74 4.68 8.94
N LEU A 150 -11.38 4.01 7.85
CA LEU A 150 -10.04 3.45 7.66
C LEU A 150 -9.39 4.12 6.46
N LYS A 151 -8.17 4.62 6.68
CA LYS A 151 -7.29 5.08 5.62
C LYS A 151 -6.09 4.15 5.54
N LEU A 152 -5.93 3.46 4.41
CA LEU A 152 -4.85 2.51 4.18
C LEU A 152 -3.82 3.17 3.27
N GLU A 153 -2.56 3.25 3.71
CA GLU A 153 -1.48 3.92 2.98
C GLU A 153 -0.28 2.97 2.89
N HIS A 154 0.51 3.03 1.82
CA HIS A 154 1.76 2.26 1.77
C HIS A 154 2.67 2.61 2.96
N SER A 155 3.14 1.59 3.66
CA SER A 155 4.07 1.81 4.75
C SER A 155 5.48 2.07 4.20
N LYS A 156 6.07 3.22 4.56
CA LYS A 156 7.48 3.52 4.26
C LYS A 156 8.45 2.80 5.20
N ASP A 157 7.96 2.25 6.32
CA ASP A 157 8.75 1.61 7.36
C ASP A 157 8.14 0.28 7.85
N THR A 158 9.03 -0.68 8.18
CA THR A 158 8.68 -2.02 8.62
C THR A 158 8.19 -2.08 10.07
N ALA A 159 6.92 -1.83 10.38
CA ALA A 159 6.46 -1.79 11.76
C ALA A 159 5.23 -2.66 12.06
N VAL A 160 5.48 -3.89 12.53
CA VAL A 160 4.57 -4.69 13.39
C VAL A 160 3.91 -3.87 14.52
N ASN A 161 4.57 -2.80 14.96
CA ASN A 161 4.00 -1.88 15.95
C ASN A 161 2.73 -1.19 15.43
N ASP A 162 2.65 -0.91 14.13
CA ASP A 162 1.50 -0.25 13.52
C ASP A 162 0.26 -1.14 13.55
N ILE A 163 0.40 -2.46 13.42
CA ILE A 163 -0.73 -3.41 13.48
C ILE A 163 -1.35 -3.42 14.87
N SER A 164 -0.51 -3.56 15.89
CA SER A 164 -0.96 -3.57 17.28
C SER A 164 -1.64 -2.26 17.65
N GLU A 165 -1.08 -1.15 17.18
CA GLU A 165 -1.63 0.19 17.40
C GLU A 165 -2.97 0.38 16.68
N ALA A 166 -3.07 -0.01 15.41
CA ALA A 166 -4.32 0.07 14.64
C ALA A 166 -5.42 -0.78 15.27
N ILE A 167 -5.13 -2.02 15.68
CA ILE A 167 -6.10 -2.89 16.35
C ILE A 167 -6.55 -2.29 17.69
N ARG A 168 -5.61 -1.75 18.48
CA ARG A 168 -5.96 -1.04 19.73
C ARG A 168 -6.88 0.15 19.45
N TYR A 169 -6.57 0.97 18.46
CA TYR A 169 -7.44 2.08 18.08
C TYR A 169 -8.82 1.64 17.61
N VAL A 170 -8.94 0.53 16.86
CA VAL A 170 -10.24 -0.04 16.49
C VAL A 170 -11.03 -0.43 17.75
N ILE A 171 -10.39 -1.15 18.69
CA ILE A 171 -11.02 -1.60 19.94
C ILE A 171 -11.48 -0.38 20.78
N ASP A 172 -10.61 0.61 20.94
CA ASP A 172 -10.90 1.84 21.68
C ASP A 172 -12.00 2.67 21.01
N ALA A 173 -11.98 2.76 19.67
CA ALA A 173 -12.99 3.51 18.91
C ALA A 173 -14.39 2.88 19.03
N LEU A 174 -14.45 1.56 19.13
CA LEU A 174 -15.69 0.82 19.31
C LEU A 174 -16.15 0.74 20.77
N ASN A 175 -15.39 1.34 21.72
CA ASN A 175 -15.59 1.23 23.17
C ASN A 175 -15.71 -0.25 23.62
N LEU A 176 -15.06 -1.17 22.92
CA LEU A 176 -15.06 -2.60 23.25
C LEU A 176 -14.09 -2.85 24.39
N HIS A 177 -14.39 -2.35 25.59
CA HIS A 177 -13.55 -2.58 26.79
C HIS A 177 -13.91 -3.87 27.54
N ASP A 178 -14.93 -4.59 27.06
CA ASP A 178 -15.40 -5.81 27.72
C ASP A 178 -14.53 -7.00 27.30
N LYS A 179 -13.63 -7.45 28.21
CA LYS A 179 -12.62 -8.49 27.94
C LYS A 179 -13.19 -9.78 27.34
N LYS A 180 -14.47 -10.10 27.59
CA LYS A 180 -15.13 -11.30 27.04
C LYS A 180 -15.34 -11.24 25.52
N GLN A 181 -15.50 -10.05 24.94
CA GLN A 181 -15.67 -9.88 23.49
C GLN A 181 -14.31 -9.84 22.77
N ILE A 182 -13.24 -9.44 23.45
CA ILE A 182 -11.88 -9.32 22.90
C ILE A 182 -11.13 -10.67 22.94
N GLN A 183 -11.43 -11.52 23.93
CA GLN A 183 -10.78 -12.81 24.18
C GLN A 183 -10.61 -13.75 22.96
N PRO A 184 -11.60 -13.92 22.06
CA PRO A 184 -11.41 -14.78 20.89
C PRO A 184 -10.36 -14.23 19.90
N TYR A 185 -10.18 -12.91 19.87
CA TYR A 185 -9.25 -12.23 18.98
C TYR A 185 -7.85 -12.10 19.56
N GLU A 186 -7.68 -12.08 20.89
CA GLU A 186 -6.35 -12.03 21.52
C GLU A 186 -5.43 -13.16 21.04
N LYS A 187 -5.99 -14.36 20.83
CA LYS A 187 -5.26 -15.50 20.26
C LYS A 187 -4.86 -15.28 18.81
N GLN A 188 -5.75 -14.73 17.99
CA GLN A 188 -5.44 -14.45 16.57
C GLN A 188 -4.42 -13.32 16.45
N ILE A 189 -4.59 -12.25 17.23
CA ILE A 189 -3.64 -11.13 17.31
C ILE A 189 -2.27 -11.63 17.77
N SER A 190 -2.20 -12.44 18.82
CA SER A 190 -0.93 -12.99 19.30
C SER A 190 -0.28 -13.96 18.31
N ALA A 191 -1.06 -14.79 17.62
CA ALA A 191 -0.56 -15.66 16.56
C ALA A 191 0.02 -14.84 15.41
N LEU A 192 -0.70 -13.83 14.93
CA LEU A 192 -0.24 -12.92 13.87
C LEU A 192 1.00 -12.14 14.29
N LEU A 193 1.07 -11.65 15.53
CA LEU A 193 2.27 -11.01 16.06
C LEU A 193 3.46 -11.96 16.04
N SER A 194 3.25 -13.24 16.38
CA SER A 194 4.31 -14.24 16.33
C SER A 194 4.76 -14.57 14.90
N GLU A 195 3.83 -14.66 13.95
CA GLU A 195 4.13 -14.87 12.54
C GLU A 195 4.89 -13.68 11.94
N VAL A 196 4.46 -12.45 12.23
CA VAL A 196 5.16 -11.28 11.71
C VAL A 196 6.53 -11.13 12.38
N MET A 197 6.68 -11.52 13.65
CA MET A 197 8.00 -11.61 14.28
C MET A 197 8.90 -12.65 13.59
N ALA A 198 8.34 -13.80 13.19
CA ALA A 198 9.08 -14.83 12.47
C ALA A 198 9.52 -14.35 11.08
N LEU A 199 8.61 -13.76 10.30
CA LEU A 199 8.91 -13.18 8.99
C LEU A 199 9.93 -12.03 9.08
N LYS A 200 9.81 -11.17 10.09
CA LYS A 200 10.82 -10.12 10.35
C LYS A 200 12.20 -10.70 10.63
N LYS A 201 12.25 -11.78 11.41
CA LYS A 201 13.52 -12.45 11.72
C LYS A 201 14.14 -13.04 10.46
N GLU A 202 13.34 -13.70 9.63
CA GLU A 202 13.79 -14.26 8.35
C GLU A 202 14.32 -13.18 7.40
N LEU A 203 13.63 -12.04 7.32
CA LEU A 203 14.06 -10.88 6.52
C LEU A 203 15.37 -10.26 7.05
N VAL A 204 15.53 -10.13 8.35
CA VAL A 204 16.79 -9.65 8.94
C VAL A 204 17.93 -10.63 8.63
N ASP A 205 17.66 -11.93 8.67
CA ASP A 205 18.65 -12.95 8.37
C ASP A 205 19.00 -12.99 6.87
N SER A 206 18.07 -12.69 5.96
CA SER A 206 18.38 -12.51 4.54
C SER A 206 19.25 -11.27 4.30
N TYR A 207 18.95 -10.13 4.91
CA TYR A 207 19.79 -8.93 4.82
C TYR A 207 21.21 -9.18 5.36
N LYS A 208 21.36 -9.89 6.48
CA LYS A 208 22.69 -10.28 6.99
C LYS A 208 23.45 -11.18 6.01
N LYS A 209 22.75 -12.06 5.28
CA LYS A 209 23.37 -12.89 4.24
C LYS A 209 23.82 -12.02 3.07
N GLU A 210 22.99 -11.11 2.59
CA GLU A 210 23.33 -10.18 1.52
C GLU A 210 24.52 -9.28 1.88
N GLU A 211 24.55 -8.74 3.10
CA GLU A 211 25.67 -7.92 3.57
C GLU A 211 26.98 -8.72 3.58
N LYS A 212 26.95 -9.98 4.05
CA LYS A 212 28.11 -10.88 4.00
C LYS A 212 28.57 -11.13 2.57
N LEU A 213 27.64 -11.37 1.64
CA LEU A 213 27.95 -11.56 0.22
C LEU A 213 28.58 -10.30 -0.37
N LEU A 214 28.05 -9.12 -0.04
CA LEU A 214 28.56 -7.84 -0.51
C LEU A 214 29.98 -7.55 0.04
N GLN A 215 30.26 -7.92 1.29
CA GLN A 215 31.60 -7.84 1.85
C GLN A 215 32.58 -8.81 1.16
N GLN A 216 32.14 -10.03 0.84
CA GLN A 216 32.93 -10.99 0.09
C GLN A 216 33.23 -10.49 -1.33
N GLN A 217 32.23 -9.95 -2.02
CA GLN A 217 32.38 -9.35 -3.35
C GLN A 217 33.41 -8.20 -3.32
N LYS A 218 33.32 -7.29 -2.34
CA LYS A 218 34.31 -6.21 -2.16
C LYS A 218 35.74 -6.73 -1.95
N LYS A 219 35.92 -7.87 -1.26
CA LYS A 219 37.24 -8.50 -1.08
C LYS A 219 37.74 -9.09 -2.40
N MET A 220 36.88 -9.79 -3.13
CA MET A 220 37.21 -10.35 -4.45
C MET A 220 37.57 -9.24 -5.45
N ASP A 221 36.83 -8.13 -5.47
CA ASP A 221 37.11 -6.98 -6.35
C ASP A 221 38.46 -6.32 -6.06
N LYS A 222 38.88 -6.27 -4.79
CA LYS A 222 40.21 -5.78 -4.43
C LYS A 222 41.30 -6.72 -4.95
N GLN A 223 41.08 -8.04 -4.83
CA GLN A 223 42.03 -9.04 -5.31
C GLN A 223 42.12 -9.05 -6.84
N THR A 224 41.00 -8.96 -7.56
CA THR A 224 40.98 -8.89 -9.02
C THR A 224 41.67 -7.62 -9.51
N LYS A 225 41.36 -6.45 -8.95
CA LYS A 225 42.07 -5.19 -9.27
C LYS A 225 43.56 -5.26 -9.01
N TYR A 226 43.97 -5.90 -7.91
CA TYR A 226 45.38 -6.09 -7.59
C TYR A 226 46.08 -7.01 -8.61
N LEU A 227 45.46 -8.14 -8.94
CA LEU A 227 45.96 -9.07 -9.95
C LEU A 227 46.01 -8.43 -11.33
N GLU A 228 45.02 -7.63 -11.69
CA GLU A 228 44.95 -6.90 -12.96
C GLU A 228 46.07 -5.87 -13.07
N LYS A 229 46.32 -5.08 -12.02
CA LYS A 229 47.47 -4.15 -11.97
C LYS A 229 48.80 -4.89 -12.12
N ARG A 230 48.98 -6.01 -11.41
CA ARG A 230 50.18 -6.84 -11.55
C ARG A 230 50.32 -7.42 -12.95
N TYR A 231 49.23 -7.88 -13.53
CA TYR A 231 49.22 -8.42 -14.89
C TYR A 231 49.56 -7.35 -15.93
N GLN A 232 49.00 -6.14 -15.82
CA GLN A 232 49.32 -5.00 -16.67
C GLN A 232 50.80 -4.58 -16.54
N ALA A 233 51.34 -4.55 -15.32
CA ALA A 233 52.76 -4.29 -15.09
C ALA A 233 53.65 -5.38 -15.71
N LEU A 234 53.26 -6.65 -15.60
CA LEU A 234 53.99 -7.77 -16.21
C LEU A 234 53.91 -7.74 -17.74
N SER A 235 52.75 -7.44 -18.31
CA SER A 235 52.51 -7.43 -19.76
C SER A 235 53.11 -6.22 -20.47
N SER A 236 53.36 -5.12 -19.75
CA SER A 236 54.02 -3.92 -20.28
C SER A 236 55.55 -4.06 -20.32
N SER A 237 56.16 -4.94 -19.51
CA SER A 237 57.61 -5.16 -19.47
C SER A 237 58.10 -6.18 -20.52
N LYS A 238 59.27 -5.92 -21.15
CA LYS A 238 59.88 -6.84 -22.15
C LYS A 238 60.16 -8.23 -21.56
N LEU A 239 60.72 -8.29 -20.34
CA LEU A 239 60.97 -9.56 -19.64
C LEU A 239 59.66 -10.21 -19.19
N GLY A 240 58.72 -9.42 -18.69
CA GLY A 240 57.41 -9.93 -18.25
C GLY A 240 56.57 -10.52 -19.39
N ARG A 241 56.65 -9.96 -20.61
CA ARG A 241 56.06 -10.56 -21.83
C ARG A 241 56.64 -11.94 -22.15
N LEU A 242 57.96 -12.11 -22.04
CA LEU A 242 58.62 -13.41 -22.23
C LEU A 242 58.17 -14.42 -21.15
N THR A 243 58.06 -13.99 -19.90
CA THR A 243 57.55 -14.83 -18.80
C THR A 243 56.10 -15.27 -19.07
N LEU A 244 55.22 -14.35 -19.46
CA LEU A 244 53.83 -14.65 -19.84
C LEU A 244 53.75 -15.61 -21.03
N PHE A 245 54.59 -15.41 -22.06
CA PHE A 245 54.68 -16.29 -23.21
C PHE A 245 55.09 -17.71 -22.81
N TYR A 246 56.13 -17.84 -21.98
CA TYR A 246 56.58 -19.14 -21.44
C TYR A 246 55.47 -19.85 -20.68
N TRP A 247 54.76 -19.16 -19.78
CA TRP A 247 53.64 -19.77 -19.03
C TRP A 247 52.47 -20.16 -19.93
N LYS A 248 52.12 -19.33 -20.91
CA LYS A 248 51.05 -19.62 -21.88
C LYS A 248 51.42 -20.82 -22.77
N PHE A 249 52.69 -20.95 -23.14
CA PHE A 249 53.22 -22.09 -23.88
C PHE A 249 53.24 -23.38 -23.03
N ARG A 250 53.71 -23.29 -21.78
CA ARG A 250 53.71 -24.43 -20.83
C ARG A 250 52.30 -24.95 -20.54
N LYS A 251 51.32 -24.06 -20.34
CA LYS A 251 49.92 -24.45 -20.08
C LYS A 251 49.27 -25.15 -21.29
N ARG A 252 49.69 -24.82 -22.52
CA ARG A 252 49.25 -25.51 -23.74
C ARG A 252 49.90 -26.88 -23.95
N ARG A 253 51.11 -27.11 -23.40
CA ARG A 253 51.79 -28.42 -23.46
C ARG A 253 51.37 -29.40 -22.38
N GLY A 254 50.91 -28.92 -21.21
CA GLY A 254 50.46 -29.78 -20.11
C GLY A 254 48.99 -30.23 -20.15
N ASN A 255 48.24 -29.82 -21.18
CA ASN A 255 46.82 -30.20 -21.39
C ASN A 255 46.65 -31.09 -22.63
N ARG A 256 47.73 -31.78 -23.05
CA ARG A 256 47.73 -32.87 -24.03
C ARG A 256 48.09 -34.16 -23.34
#